data_AF-A0A972GLV8-F1
#
_entry.id   AF-A0A972GLV8-F1
#
_cell.length_a   1.000
_cell.length_b   1.000
_cell.length_c   1.000
_cell.angle_alpha   90.00
_cell.angle_beta   90.00
_cell.angle_gamma   90.00
#
_symmetry.space_group_name_H-M   'P 1'
#
loop_
_entity.id
_entity.type
_entity.pdbx_description
1 polymer ?
#
loop_
_entity_poly.entity_id
_entity_poly.type
_entity_poly.pdbx_seq_one_letter_code
_entity_poly.pdbx_strand_id
1 'polypeptide(L)'
;MSVSGWYELIHLVIDKKHQRKGYGEAVICLMIEILQHKLDCQEIVIAYNPKNVGARRLYQKLGFVEFDYNYDGDPLMKLQRS
;
A
#
# COMPACT_ATOMS: atom_id res chain seq x y z
N MET A 1 16.74 -9.88 19.50
CA MET A 1 16.41 -10.35 18.13
C MET A 1 15.21 -9.53 17.69
N SER A 2 15.34 -8.70 16.66
CA SER A 2 14.17 -8.03 16.08
C SER A 2 13.44 -9.03 15.19
N VAL A 3 12.14 -9.21 15.38
CA VAL A 3 11.33 -10.01 14.46
C VAL A 3 11.01 -9.09 13.28
N SER A 4 11.46 -9.46 12.09
CA SER A 4 11.09 -8.79 10.85
C SER A 4 9.58 -8.92 10.63
N GLY A 5 8.88 -7.79 10.53
CA GLY A 5 7.45 -7.70 10.33
C GLY A 5 7.08 -7.15 8.95
N TRP A 6 5.92 -7.56 8.49
CA TRP A 6 5.21 -6.93 7.38
C TRP A 6 4.04 -6.13 7.94
N TYR A 7 3.83 -4.94 7.39
CA TYR A 7 2.74 -4.06 7.78
C TYR A 7 1.77 -3.94 6.60
N GLU A 8 0.47 -3.94 6.88
CA GLU A 8 -0.56 -3.80 5.86
C GLU A 8 -1.34 -2.50 6.00
N LEU A 9 -1.54 -1.78 4.88
CA LEU A 9 -2.52 -0.69 4.83
C LEU A 9 -3.88 -1.24 4.44
N ILE A 10 -4.76 -1.35 5.43
CA ILE A 10 -6.08 -1.94 5.26
C ILE A 10 -7.12 -0.82 5.13
N HIS A 11 -8.02 -0.95 4.16
CA HIS A 11 -9.22 -0.11 4.00
C HIS A 11 -8.98 1.41 3.86
N LEU A 12 -8.06 1.83 2.97
CA LEU A 12 -7.97 3.24 2.58
C LEU A 12 -9.13 3.65 1.66
N VAL A 13 -10.04 4.48 2.15
CA VAL A 13 -11.14 5.05 1.36
C VAL A 13 -11.11 6.56 1.46
N ILE A 14 -11.07 7.25 0.32
CA ILE A 14 -11.21 8.70 0.23
C ILE A 14 -12.66 9.01 -0.15
N ASP A 15 -13.30 9.93 0.58
CA ASP A 15 -14.64 10.40 0.26
C ASP A 15 -14.72 10.83 -1.21
N LYS A 16 -15.84 10.46 -1.87
CA LYS A 16 -16.02 10.65 -3.31
C LYS A 16 -15.84 12.11 -3.76
N LYS A 17 -16.21 13.10 -2.94
CA LYS A 17 -16.06 14.55 -3.24
C LYS A 17 -14.59 15.00 -3.17
N HIS A 18 -13.73 14.19 -2.58
CA HIS A 18 -12.31 14.45 -2.34
C HIS A 18 -11.38 13.54 -3.17
N GLN A 19 -11.91 12.58 -3.93
CA GLN A 19 -11.12 11.74 -4.83
C GLN A 19 -10.50 12.54 -5.99
N ARG A 20 -9.45 11.98 -6.61
CA ARG A 20 -8.69 12.57 -7.73
C ARG A 20 -8.00 13.92 -7.42
N LYS A 21 -7.86 14.27 -6.14
CA LYS A 21 -7.13 15.46 -5.66
C LYS A 21 -5.76 15.15 -5.07
N GLY A 22 -5.26 13.92 -5.24
CA GLY A 22 -3.96 13.47 -4.72
C GLY A 22 -3.97 12.96 -3.27
N TYR A 23 -5.10 12.98 -2.56
CA TYR A 23 -5.12 12.56 -1.14
C TYR A 23 -4.75 11.10 -0.91
N GLY A 24 -5.14 10.18 -1.81
CA GLY A 24 -4.72 8.78 -1.70
C GLY A 24 -3.19 8.64 -1.78
N GLU A 25 -2.56 9.35 -2.70
CA GLU A 25 -1.09 9.39 -2.83
C GLU A 25 -0.45 9.99 -1.57
N ALA A 26 -0.96 11.13 -1.09
CA ALA A 26 -0.44 11.80 0.10
C ALA A 26 -0.50 10.90 1.35
N VAL A 27 -1.61 10.19 1.58
CA VAL A 27 -1.75 9.28 2.72
C VAL A 27 -0.74 8.13 2.63
N ILE A 28 -0.56 7.54 1.45
CA ILE A 28 0.37 6.41 1.27
C ILE A 28 1.82 6.86 1.45
N CYS A 29 2.20 8.02 0.89
CA CYS A 29 3.54 8.58 1.09
C CYS A 29 3.83 8.82 2.57
N LEU A 30 2.88 9.43 3.31
CA LEU A 30 3.02 9.66 4.74
C LEU A 30 3.15 8.34 5.53
N MET A 31 2.35 7.33 5.16
CA MET A 31 2.46 6.01 5.79
C MET A 31 3.82 5.37 5.51
N ILE A 32 4.33 5.44 4.27
CA ILE A 32 5.67 4.94 3.93
C ILE A 32 6.73 5.63 4.79
N GLU A 33 6.68 6.96 4.91
CA GLU A 33 7.59 7.74 5.75
C GLU A 33 7.56 7.28 7.21
N ILE A 34 6.35 7.13 7.79
CA ILE A 34 6.18 6.64 9.17
C ILE A 34 6.77 5.23 9.34
N LEU A 35 6.54 4.34 8.38
CA LEU A 35 6.98 2.95 8.46
C LEU A 35 8.47 2.77 8.16
N GLN A 36 9.09 3.65 7.38
CA GLN A 36 10.55 3.67 7.16
C GLN A 36 11.33 3.87 8.46
N HIS A 37 10.77 4.59 9.43
CA HIS A 37 11.39 4.79 10.74
C HIS A 37 11.24 3.62 11.71
N LYS A 38 10.44 2.59 11.37
CA LYS A 38 10.30 1.38 12.18
C LYS A 38 11.34 0.33 11.79
N LEU A 39 12.23 -0.04 12.71
CA LEU A 39 13.33 -0.98 12.47
C LEU A 39 12.86 -2.41 12.15
N ASP A 40 11.66 -2.78 12.58
CA ASP A 40 11.03 -4.07 12.35
C ASP A 40 10.25 -4.13 11.02
N CYS A 41 9.96 -2.99 10.38
CA CYS A 41 9.25 -2.97 9.11
C CYS A 41 10.17 -3.31 7.93
N GLN A 42 9.97 -4.48 7.31
CA GLN A 42 10.69 -4.93 6.12
C GLN A 42 9.89 -4.76 4.83
N GLU A 43 8.59 -5.02 4.92
CA GLU A 43 7.68 -4.96 3.77
C GLU A 43 6.38 -4.24 4.16
N ILE A 44 5.86 -3.47 3.21
CA ILE A 44 4.54 -2.85 3.30
C ILE A 44 3.65 -3.52 2.26
N VAL A 45 2.50 -4.05 2.69
CA VAL A 45 1.55 -4.79 1.85
C VAL A 45 0.26 -3.99 1.68
N ILE A 46 -0.31 -4.05 0.49
CA ILE A 46 -1.60 -3.45 0.15
C ILE A 46 -2.38 -4.41 -0.77
N ALA A 47 -3.64 -4.66 -0.45
CA ALA A 47 -4.61 -5.29 -1.36
C ALA A 47 -5.36 -4.23 -2.18
N TYR A 48 -5.74 -4.55 -3.41
CA TYR A 48 -6.62 -3.70 -4.20
C TYR A 48 -7.64 -4.49 -5.00
N ASN A 49 -8.85 -3.94 -5.16
CA ASN A 49 -9.85 -4.54 -6.03
C ASN A 49 -9.37 -4.49 -7.50
N PRO A 50 -9.32 -5.60 -8.27
CA PRO A 50 -8.86 -5.63 -9.66
C PRO A 50 -9.52 -4.61 -10.60
N LYS A 51 -10.79 -4.24 -10.31
CA LYS A 51 -11.54 -3.25 -11.11
C LYS A 51 -11.08 -1.82 -10.83
N ASN A 52 -10.34 -1.57 -9.75
CA ASN A 52 -9.79 -0.28 -9.37
C ASN A 52 -8.43 -0.02 -10.02
N VAL A 53 -8.44 0.17 -11.35
CA VAL A 53 -7.24 0.46 -12.15
C VAL A 53 -6.50 1.72 -11.64
N GLY A 54 -7.21 2.66 -11.03
CA GLY A 54 -6.61 3.87 -10.43
C GLY A 54 -5.71 3.55 -9.24
N ALA A 55 -6.17 2.69 -8.32
CA ALA A 55 -5.36 2.23 -7.19
C ALA A 55 -4.13 1.46 -7.66
N ARG A 56 -4.30 0.50 -8.59
CA ARG A 56 -3.19 -0.25 -9.19
C ARG A 56 -2.09 0.67 -9.72
N ARG A 57 -2.45 1.64 -10.56
CA ARG A 57 -1.49 2.59 -11.16
C ARG A 57 -0.83 3.46 -10.11
N LEU A 58 -1.58 3.92 -9.11
CA LEU A 58 -1.04 4.69 -8.00
C LEU A 58 0.02 3.89 -7.23
N TYR A 59 -0.29 2.64 -6.86
CA TYR A 59 0.63 1.81 -6.09
C TYR A 59 1.89 1.47 -6.90
N GLN A 60 1.73 1.12 -8.19
CA GLN A 60 2.86 0.89 -9.10
C GLN A 60 3.76 2.13 -9.23
N LYS A 61 3.17 3.33 -9.36
CA LYS A 61 3.92 4.59 -9.41
C LYS A 61 4.74 4.81 -8.13
N LEU A 62 4.24 4.36 -6.98
CA LEU A 62 4.91 4.47 -5.68
C LEU A 62 5.90 3.32 -5.41
N GLY A 63 6.16 2.45 -6.39
CA GLY A 63 7.16 1.38 -6.30
C GLY A 63 6.64 0.06 -5.75
N PHE A 64 5.32 -0.07 -5.50
CA PHE A 64 4.75 -1.35 -5.12
C PHE A 64 4.74 -2.31 -6.32
N VAL A 65 4.95 -3.60 -6.04
CA VAL A 65 4.91 -4.68 -7.03
C VAL A 65 3.90 -5.76 -6.63
N GLU A 66 3.12 -6.26 -7.59
CA GLU A 66 2.21 -7.39 -7.38
C GLU A 66 3.02 -8.65 -7.03
N PHE A 67 2.60 -9.42 -6.03
CA PHE A 67 3.32 -10.63 -5.60
C PHE A 67 2.44 -11.82 -5.26
N ASP A 68 1.17 -11.62 -4.90
CA ASP A 68 0.24 -12.69 -4.54
C ASP A 68 -1.22 -12.21 -4.63
N TYR A 69 -2.15 -13.01 -4.10
CA TYR A 69 -3.57 -12.70 -3.95
C TYR A 69 -4.01 -12.99 -2.51
N ASN A 70 -4.96 -12.22 -1.98
CA ASN A 70 -5.55 -12.49 -0.67
C ASN A 70 -6.65 -13.58 -0.76
N TYR A 71 -7.30 -13.87 0.37
CA TYR A 71 -8.36 -14.89 0.46
C TYR A 71 -9.61 -14.57 -0.37
N ASP A 72 -9.83 -13.30 -0.73
CA ASP A 72 -10.92 -12.83 -1.59
C ASP A 72 -10.54 -12.88 -3.08
N GLY A 73 -9.29 -13.24 -3.41
CA GLY A 73 -8.76 -13.21 -4.77
C GLY A 73 -8.38 -11.80 -5.25
N ASP A 74 -8.29 -10.82 -4.36
CA ASP A 74 -7.78 -9.49 -4.68
C ASP A 74 -6.24 -9.51 -4.74
N PRO A 75 -5.63 -8.89 -5.77
CA PRO A 75 -4.18 -8.79 -5.88
C PRO A 75 -3.54 -8.09 -4.68
N LEU A 76 -2.49 -8.70 -4.16
CA LEU A 76 -1.60 -8.15 -3.16
C LEU A 76 -0.38 -7.55 -3.82
N MET A 77 -0.03 -6.33 -3.38
CA MET A 77 1.18 -5.63 -3.77
C MET A 77 2.06 -5.35 -2.57
N LYS A 78 3.37 -5.41 -2.75
CA LYS A 78 4.35 -5.11 -1.71
C LYS A 78 5.33 -4.03 -2.11
N LEU A 79 5.77 -3.25 -1.13
CA LEU A 79 6.91 -2.35 -1.22
C LEU A 79 7.98 -2.85 -0.24
N GLN A 80 9.17 -3.15 -0.76
CA GLN A 80 10.31 -3.54 0.05
C GLN A 80 11.07 -2.31 0.53
N ARG A 81 11.54 -2.35 1.77
CA ARG A 81 12.44 -1.33 2.29
C ARG A 81 13.81 -1.46 1.61
N SER A 82 14.33 -0.34 1.10
CA SER A 82 15.71 -0.20 0.60
C SER A 82 16.74 -0.19 1.72
#